data_AF-Q7TNL2-F1
#
_entry.id   AF-Q7TNL2-F1
#
_cell.length_a   1.000
_cell.length_b   1.000
_cell.length_c   1.000
_cell.angle_alpha   90.00
_cell.angle_beta   90.00
_cell.angle_gamma   90.00
#
_symmetry.space_group_name_H-M   'P 1'
#
loop_
_entity.id
_entity.type
_entity.pdbx_description
1 polymer ?
#
loop_
_entity_poly.entity_id
_entity_poly.type
_entity_poly.pdbx_seq_one_letter_code
_entity_poly.pdbx_strand_id
1 'polypeptide(L)'
;PIHSAADGQNAQCLELLIENGFDVNALLADHISQSYDDERKTALYFAVSNNDIHCTEVLLAAGADPNLDPLNCLLVAVRANRHEIVRLLLSYGANINCYFMHVNDTRFPSAIQYALNDEIMLRLLLNNGYQVELCFDCMHGDIFG
;
A
#
# COMPACT_ATOMS: atom_id res chain seq x y z
N PRO A 1 -11.51 4.33 15.74
CA PRO A 1 -11.56 5.80 15.59
C PRO A 1 -10.57 6.30 14.54
N ILE A 2 -9.30 5.89 14.61
CA ILE A 2 -8.28 6.31 13.63
C ILE A 2 -8.61 5.88 12.19
N HIS A 3 -9.07 4.64 11.99
CA HIS A 3 -9.60 4.16 10.71
C HIS A 3 -10.74 5.03 10.18
N SER A 4 -11.72 5.38 11.03
CA SER A 4 -12.87 6.19 10.63
C SER A 4 -12.49 7.63 10.30
N ALA A 5 -11.47 8.19 10.99
CA ALA A 5 -10.94 9.52 10.68
C ALA A 5 -10.22 9.53 9.32
N ALA A 6 -9.44 8.48 9.02
CA ALA A 6 -8.79 8.30 7.72
C ALA A 6 -9.81 8.06 6.59
N ASP A 7 -10.82 7.21 6.82
CA ASP A 7 -11.89 6.95 5.85
C ASP A 7 -12.73 8.21 5.57
N GLY A 8 -13.00 9.00 6.61
CA GLY A 8 -13.67 10.29 6.51
C GLY A 8 -12.80 11.44 6.00
N GLN A 9 -11.55 11.20 5.59
CA GLN A 9 -10.61 12.22 5.07
C GLN A 9 -10.42 13.41 6.02
N ASN A 10 -10.44 13.15 7.33
CA ASN A 10 -10.41 14.19 8.35
C ASN A 10 -9.06 14.21 9.06
N ALA A 11 -8.10 14.93 8.45
CA ALA A 11 -6.74 15.07 8.98
C ALA A 11 -6.71 15.68 10.39
N GLN A 12 -7.59 16.65 10.69
CA GLN A 12 -7.64 17.29 12.02
C GLN A 12 -8.03 16.30 13.12
N CYS A 13 -9.05 15.46 12.87
CA CYS A 13 -9.40 14.39 13.79
C CYS A 13 -8.29 13.34 13.89
N LEU A 14 -7.61 13.06 12.79
CA LEU A 14 -6.53 12.10 12.74
C LEU A 14 -5.31 12.57 13.56
N GLU A 15 -4.88 13.81 13.37
CA GLU A 15 -3.85 14.49 14.17
C GLU A 15 -4.19 14.45 15.66
N LEU A 16 -5.42 14.86 16.03
CA LEU A 16 -5.86 14.85 17.43
C LEU A 16 -5.80 13.43 18.03
N LEU A 17 -6.21 12.40 17.28
CA LEU A 17 -6.14 11.01 17.75
C LEU A 17 -4.68 10.58 17.95
N ILE A 18 -3.79 10.89 16.99
CA ILE A 18 -2.37 10.58 17.09
C ILE A 18 -1.73 11.27 18.30
N GLU A 19 -2.00 12.56 18.52
CA GLU A 19 -1.52 13.33 19.67
C GLU A 19 -1.99 12.75 21.02
N ASN A 20 -3.16 12.11 21.04
CA ASN A 20 -3.70 11.43 22.22
C ASN A 20 -3.18 9.98 22.37
N GLY A 21 -2.17 9.57 21.59
CA GLY A 21 -1.49 8.29 21.72
C GLY A 21 -2.25 7.10 21.12
N PHE A 22 -3.19 7.35 20.20
CA PHE A 22 -3.77 6.26 19.43
C PHE A 22 -2.72 5.65 18.51
N ASP A 23 -2.65 4.31 18.51
CA ASP A 23 -1.72 3.58 17.65
C ASP A 23 -2.07 3.76 16.18
N VAL A 24 -1.14 4.35 15.42
CA VAL A 24 -1.25 4.61 13.98
C VAL A 24 -1.29 3.31 13.16
N ASN A 25 -0.71 2.24 13.70
CA ASN A 25 -0.61 0.91 13.09
C ASN A 25 -1.65 -0.07 13.63
N ALA A 26 -2.65 0.42 14.39
CA ALA A 26 -3.76 -0.41 14.83
C ALA A 26 -4.46 -1.03 13.62
N LEU A 27 -4.75 -2.33 13.69
CA LEU A 27 -5.45 -3.07 12.65
C LEU A 27 -6.96 -3.13 12.94
N LEU A 28 -7.78 -3.09 11.91
CA LEU A 28 -9.18 -3.52 12.01
C LEU A 28 -9.25 -4.99 12.41
N ALA A 29 -10.25 -5.32 13.23
CA ALA A 29 -10.57 -6.70 13.55
C ALA A 29 -11.00 -7.45 12.28
N ASP A 30 -10.64 -8.73 12.18
CA ASP A 30 -10.83 -9.52 10.96
C ASP A 30 -12.28 -9.51 10.45
N HIS A 31 -13.27 -9.64 11.35
CA HIS A 31 -14.69 -9.60 10.98
C HIS A 31 -15.14 -8.26 10.38
N ILE A 32 -14.45 -7.16 10.67
CA ILE A 32 -14.72 -5.83 10.09
C ILE A 32 -13.99 -5.74 8.74
N SER A 33 -12.72 -6.12 8.70
CA SER A 33 -11.91 -6.13 7.46
C SER A 33 -12.54 -7.01 6.37
N GLN A 34 -13.07 -8.19 6.72
CA GLN A 34 -13.78 -9.10 5.82
C GLN A 34 -15.09 -8.53 5.25
N SER A 35 -15.61 -7.43 5.79
CA SER A 35 -16.78 -6.75 5.21
C SER A 35 -16.41 -5.86 4.01
N TYR A 36 -15.12 -5.59 3.80
CA TYR A 36 -14.59 -4.89 2.65
C TYR A 36 -14.06 -5.90 1.61
N ASP A 37 -14.37 -5.69 0.33
CA ASP A 37 -13.95 -6.57 -0.77
C ASP A 37 -12.42 -6.67 -0.91
N ASP A 38 -11.68 -5.70 -0.39
CA ASP A 38 -10.22 -5.63 -0.45
C ASP A 38 -9.54 -5.97 0.89
N GLU A 39 -10.30 -6.44 1.88
CA GLU A 39 -9.81 -6.86 3.20
C GLU A 39 -8.94 -5.83 3.92
N ARG A 40 -9.08 -4.54 3.61
CA ARG A 40 -8.29 -3.44 4.20
C ARG A 40 -8.25 -3.50 5.74
N LYS A 41 -7.08 -3.25 6.33
CA LYS A 41 -6.89 -3.33 7.79
C LYS A 41 -6.34 -2.07 8.42
N THR A 42 -5.51 -1.31 7.72
CA THR A 42 -4.78 -0.17 8.31
C THR A 42 -5.45 1.17 8.03
N ALA A 43 -5.29 2.14 8.92
CA ALA A 43 -5.76 3.52 8.66
C ALA A 43 -5.10 4.13 7.41
N LEU A 44 -3.83 3.80 7.17
CA LEU A 44 -3.09 4.22 5.98
C LEU A 44 -3.74 3.71 4.69
N TYR A 45 -4.20 2.46 4.67
CA TYR A 45 -4.91 1.92 3.52
C TYR A 45 -6.15 2.73 3.18
N PHE A 46 -6.95 3.14 4.18
CA PHE A 46 -8.15 3.97 3.93
C PHE A 46 -7.78 5.31 3.26
N ALA A 47 -6.81 6.04 3.80
CA ALA A 47 -6.35 7.30 3.21
C ALA A 47 -5.80 7.08 1.79
N VAL A 48 -4.98 6.04 1.61
CA VAL A 48 -4.43 5.67 0.31
C VAL A 48 -5.51 5.29 -0.68
N SER A 49 -6.55 4.55 -0.28
CA SER A 49 -7.72 4.14 -1.09
C SER A 49 -8.65 5.30 -1.44
N ASN A 50 -8.71 6.34 -0.62
CA ASN A 50 -9.51 7.54 -0.87
C ASN A 50 -8.77 8.62 -1.68
N ASN A 51 -7.51 8.36 -2.06
CA ASN A 51 -6.62 9.31 -2.74
C ASN A 51 -6.38 10.59 -1.90
N ASP A 52 -6.38 10.44 -0.58
CA ASP A 52 -6.17 11.54 0.34
C ASP A 52 -4.68 11.70 0.65
N ILE A 53 -4.03 12.59 -0.11
CA ILE A 53 -2.60 12.88 0.05
C ILE A 53 -2.30 13.39 1.47
N HIS A 54 -3.16 14.24 2.03
CA HIS A 54 -2.91 14.88 3.30
C HIS A 54 -3.02 13.91 4.47
N CYS A 55 -4.10 13.13 4.55
CA CYS A 55 -4.20 12.09 5.58
C CYS A 55 -3.12 11.02 5.42
N THR A 56 -2.74 10.68 4.18
CA THR A 56 -1.62 9.75 3.92
C THR A 56 -0.32 10.30 4.48
N GLU A 57 -0.01 11.59 4.26
CA GLU A 57 1.19 12.23 4.79
C GLU A 57 1.19 12.29 6.31
N VAL A 58 0.08 12.68 6.94
CA VAL A 58 -0.02 12.72 8.40
C VAL A 58 0.20 11.34 9.01
N LEU A 59 -0.43 10.29 8.46
CA LEU A 59 -0.25 8.92 8.92
C LEU A 59 1.21 8.45 8.80
N LEU A 60 1.83 8.66 7.63
CA LEU A 60 3.21 8.27 7.40
C LEU A 60 4.19 9.04 8.28
N ALA A 61 4.00 10.37 8.43
CA ALA A 61 4.80 11.21 9.33
C ALA A 61 4.67 10.79 10.80
N ALA A 62 3.50 10.25 11.19
CA ALA A 62 3.27 9.67 12.51
C ALA A 62 3.82 8.24 12.69
N GLY A 63 4.47 7.66 11.68
CA GLY A 63 5.09 6.33 11.75
C GLY A 63 4.18 5.18 11.33
N ALA A 64 3.15 5.44 10.51
CA ALA A 64 2.41 4.37 9.85
C ALA A 64 3.35 3.53 8.97
N ASP A 65 3.29 2.21 9.12
CA ASP A 65 4.06 1.29 8.27
C ASP A 65 3.32 1.07 6.94
N PRO A 66 3.89 1.51 5.79
CA PRO A 66 3.26 1.35 4.48
C PRO A 66 3.12 -0.10 3.99
N ASN A 67 3.76 -1.06 4.68
CA ASN A 67 3.80 -2.46 4.32
C ASN A 67 2.93 -3.35 5.21
N LEU A 68 2.24 -2.76 6.20
CA LEU A 68 1.54 -3.50 7.25
C LEU A 68 0.23 -4.14 6.77
N ASP A 69 -0.42 -3.55 5.76
CA ASP A 69 -1.68 -4.04 5.23
C ASP A 69 -1.46 -5.32 4.38
N PRO A 70 -2.32 -6.35 4.50
CA PRO A 70 -2.23 -7.55 3.67
C PRO A 70 -2.13 -7.24 2.17
N LEU A 71 -2.93 -6.26 1.72
CA LEU A 71 -2.78 -5.68 0.40
C LEU A 71 -1.93 -4.41 0.49
N ASN A 72 -0.68 -4.51 0.06
CA ASN A 72 0.29 -3.42 0.12
C ASN A 72 -0.29 -2.10 -0.44
N CYS A 73 -0.24 -1.04 0.38
CA CYS A 73 -0.73 0.30 0.02
C CYS A 73 -0.12 0.82 -1.28
N LEU A 74 1.16 0.49 -1.52
CA LEU A 74 1.85 0.85 -2.75
C LEU A 74 1.16 0.26 -3.99
N LEU A 75 0.77 -1.01 -3.95
CA LEU A 75 0.14 -1.68 -5.09
C LEU A 75 -1.23 -1.08 -5.41
N VAL A 76 -1.99 -0.69 -4.38
CA VAL A 76 -3.28 0.00 -4.53
C VAL A 76 -3.09 1.36 -5.19
N ALA A 77 -2.12 2.14 -4.73
CA ALA A 77 -1.82 3.46 -5.29
C ALA A 77 -1.35 3.36 -6.75
N VAL A 78 -0.53 2.35 -7.09
CA VAL A 78 -0.08 2.06 -8.45
C VAL A 78 -1.25 1.67 -9.34
N ARG A 79 -2.08 0.71 -8.92
CA ARG A 79 -3.28 0.27 -9.67
C ARG A 79 -4.22 1.43 -10.00
N ALA A 80 -4.33 2.39 -9.09
CA ALA A 80 -5.19 3.55 -9.24
C ALA A 80 -4.50 4.79 -9.87
N ASN A 81 -3.26 4.64 -10.37
CA ASN A 81 -2.46 5.72 -10.99
C ASN A 81 -2.27 6.96 -10.11
N ARG A 82 -2.02 6.78 -8.80
CA ARG A 82 -1.89 7.87 -7.82
C ARG A 82 -0.43 8.23 -7.61
N HIS A 83 0.20 8.89 -8.60
CA HIS A 83 1.65 9.12 -8.61
C HIS A 83 2.19 9.82 -7.37
N GLU A 84 1.43 10.76 -6.82
CA GLU A 84 1.84 11.52 -5.64
C GLU A 84 1.85 10.65 -4.38
N ILE A 85 0.80 9.85 -4.18
CA ILE A 85 0.75 8.88 -3.09
C ILE A 85 1.83 7.82 -3.25
N VAL A 86 2.11 7.36 -4.48
CA VAL A 86 3.22 6.41 -4.73
C VAL A 86 4.56 7.04 -4.33
N ARG A 87 4.83 8.29 -4.73
CA ARG A 87 6.05 9.00 -4.31
C ARG A 87 6.16 9.10 -2.79
N LEU A 88 5.06 9.43 -2.13
CA LEU A 88 5.01 9.58 -0.68
C LEU A 88 5.27 8.24 0.02
N LEU A 89 4.55 7.18 -0.34
CA LEU A 89 4.76 5.83 0.19
C LEU A 89 6.22 5.37 0.03
N LEU A 90 6.82 5.59 -1.15
CA LEU A 90 8.21 5.24 -1.40
C LEU A 90 9.19 6.04 -0.54
N SER A 91 8.95 7.33 -0.31
CA SER A 91 9.79 8.16 0.57
C SER A 91 9.75 7.71 2.04
N TYR A 92 8.70 7.01 2.45
CA TYR A 92 8.53 6.45 3.80
C TYR A 92 8.84 4.94 3.86
N GLY A 93 9.54 4.39 2.87
CA GLY A 93 10.04 3.02 2.92
C GLY A 93 9.05 1.93 2.52
N ALA A 94 8.03 2.26 1.72
CA ALA A 94 7.19 1.25 1.10
C ALA A 94 8.02 0.29 0.24
N ASN A 95 7.74 -1.01 0.35
CA ASN A 95 8.41 -2.04 -0.40
C ASN A 95 8.01 -1.97 -1.87
N ILE A 96 8.94 -1.46 -2.69
CA ILE A 96 8.76 -1.35 -4.14
C ILE A 96 8.51 -2.70 -4.83
N ASN A 97 9.05 -3.79 -4.28
CA ASN A 97 8.94 -5.14 -4.83
C ASN A 97 7.74 -5.90 -4.26
N CYS A 98 6.68 -5.21 -3.85
CA CYS A 98 5.45 -5.84 -3.39
C CYS A 98 4.73 -6.56 -4.55
N TYR A 99 4.16 -7.73 -4.25
CA TYR A 99 3.38 -8.54 -5.20
C TYR A 99 2.12 -9.08 -4.53
N PHE A 100 1.10 -9.41 -5.33
CA PHE A 100 -0.17 -9.91 -4.84
C PHE A 100 -0.15 -11.44 -4.78
N MET A 101 -0.24 -12.01 -3.58
CA MET A 101 -0.07 -13.46 -3.36
C MET A 101 -1.39 -14.27 -3.46
N HIS A 102 -2.56 -13.63 -3.54
CA HIS A 102 -3.84 -14.34 -3.43
C HIS A 102 -4.35 -15.00 -4.72
N VAL A 103 -3.81 -14.64 -5.90
CA VAL A 103 -4.35 -15.12 -7.20
C VAL A 103 -3.37 -16.01 -7.96
N ASN A 104 -2.07 -15.86 -7.75
CA ASN A 104 -1.10 -16.73 -8.38
C ASN A 104 0.10 -16.97 -7.46
N ASP A 105 0.62 -18.20 -7.46
CA ASP A 105 1.83 -18.60 -6.73
C ASP A 105 3.12 -18.11 -7.42
N THR A 106 3.00 -17.38 -8.53
CA THR A 106 4.11 -16.75 -9.23
C THR A 106 4.41 -15.39 -8.61
N ARG A 107 5.66 -14.92 -8.67
CA ARG A 107 5.97 -13.51 -8.42
C ARG A 107 5.57 -12.66 -9.61
N PHE A 108 4.29 -12.72 -10.01
CA PHE A 108 3.83 -11.93 -11.14
C PHE A 108 3.92 -10.43 -10.76
N PRO A 109 4.60 -9.59 -11.55
CA PRO A 109 4.89 -8.21 -11.18
C PRO A 109 3.65 -7.32 -11.38
N SER A 110 2.65 -7.46 -10.51
CA SER A 110 1.37 -6.74 -10.62
C SER A 110 1.54 -5.23 -10.72
N ALA A 111 2.53 -4.66 -10.01
CA ALA A 111 2.85 -3.23 -10.09
C ALA A 111 3.30 -2.80 -11.50
N ILE A 112 4.14 -3.60 -12.18
CA ILE A 112 4.56 -3.32 -13.56
C ILE A 112 3.37 -3.47 -14.51
N GLN A 113 2.57 -4.54 -14.36
CA GLN A 113 1.38 -4.74 -15.19
C GLN A 113 0.45 -3.52 -15.14
N TYR A 114 0.22 -2.96 -13.96
CA TYR A 114 -0.60 -1.76 -13.80
C TYR A 114 0.07 -0.51 -14.39
N ALA A 115 1.39 -0.42 -14.32
CA ALA A 115 2.16 0.71 -14.84
C ALA A 115 2.44 0.67 -16.35
N LEU A 116 2.16 -0.44 -17.07
CA LEU A 116 2.54 -0.58 -18.50
C LEU A 116 1.95 0.51 -19.41
N ASN A 117 0.76 1.03 -19.09
CA ASN A 117 0.12 2.09 -19.86
C ASN A 117 0.42 3.50 -19.32
N ASP A 118 1.23 3.61 -18.28
CA ASP A 118 1.58 4.85 -17.61
C ASP A 118 3.11 4.96 -17.50
N GLU A 119 3.71 5.63 -18.47
CA GLU A 119 5.16 5.81 -18.54
C GLU A 119 5.73 6.47 -17.26
N ILE A 120 4.99 7.40 -16.66
CA ILE A 120 5.44 8.12 -15.47
C ILE A 120 5.47 7.17 -14.28
N MET A 121 4.41 6.38 -14.10
CA MET A 121 4.36 5.36 -13.06
C MET A 121 5.44 4.30 -13.27
N LEU A 122 5.63 3.84 -14.50
CA LEU A 122 6.65 2.85 -14.83
C LEU A 122 8.05 3.37 -14.49
N ARG A 123 8.38 4.59 -14.92
CA ARG A 123 9.66 5.23 -14.56
C ARG A 123 9.81 5.39 -13.04
N LEU A 124 8.74 5.78 -12.35
CA LEU A 124 8.76 5.95 -10.90
C LEU A 124 9.12 4.63 -10.20
N LEU A 125 8.51 3.51 -10.61
CA LEU A 125 8.81 2.21 -10.03
C LEU A 125 10.25 1.77 -10.32
N LEU A 126 10.67 1.82 -11.60
CA LEU A 126 12.00 1.38 -12.01
C LEU A 126 13.12 2.20 -11.36
N ASN A 127 12.94 3.51 -11.25
CA ASN A 127 13.95 4.40 -10.63
C ASN A 127 14.05 4.19 -9.11
N ASN A 128 13.05 3.63 -8.45
CA ASN A 128 13.04 3.37 -7.01
C ASN A 128 13.41 1.91 -6.66
N GLY A 129 14.08 1.20 -7.58
CA GLY A 129 14.66 -0.11 -7.30
C GLY A 129 13.70 -1.28 -7.47
N TYR A 130 12.66 -1.11 -8.30
CA TYR A 130 11.84 -2.25 -8.73
C TYR A 130 12.71 -3.28 -9.47
N GLN A 131 12.76 -4.50 -8.95
CA GLN A 131 13.55 -5.58 -9.50
C GLN A 131 12.74 -6.27 -10.60
N VAL A 132 12.92 -5.83 -11.84
CA VAL A 132 12.23 -6.39 -13.00
C VAL A 132 12.48 -7.89 -13.13
N GLU A 133 13.68 -8.37 -12.80
CA GLU A 133 14.05 -9.78 -12.91
C GLU A 133 13.19 -10.73 -12.05
N LEU A 134 12.58 -10.24 -10.96
CA LEU A 134 11.67 -11.05 -10.13
C LEU A 134 10.46 -11.57 -10.92
N CYS A 135 10.13 -10.96 -12.07
CA CYS A 135 9.06 -11.44 -12.94
C CYS A 135 9.38 -12.79 -13.62
N PHE A 136 10.64 -13.20 -13.63
CA PHE A 136 11.10 -14.48 -14.17
C PHE A 136 11.30 -15.54 -13.08
N ASP A 137 11.17 -15.17 -11.80
CA ASP A 137 11.29 -16.09 -10.68
C ASP A 137 9.96 -16.84 -10.45
N CYS A 138 9.92 -18.09 -10.89
CA CYS A 138 8.87 -19.02 -10.48
C CYS A 138 9.21 -19.58 -9.10
N MET A 139 8.33 -19.41 -8.11
CA MET A 139 8.54 -19.97 -6.76
C MET A 139 8.36 -21.50 -6.71
N HIS A 140 8.01 -22.15 -7.83
CA HIS A 140 7.95 -23.60 -7.96
C HIS A 140 9.31 -24.25 -8.28
N GLY A 141 10.43 -23.62 -7.89
CA GLY A 141 11.78 -24.10 -8.18
C GLY A 141 11.92 -25.62 -7.99
N ASP A 142 12.31 -26.30 -9.07
CA ASP A 142 12.91 -27.64 -9.13
C ASP A 142 12.33 -28.72 -8.20
N ILE A 143 11.07 -29.12 -8.39
CA ILE A 143 10.57 -30.42 -7.86
C ILE A 143 11.17 -31.61 -8.65
N PHE A 144 12.10 -31.36 -9.58
CA PHE A 144 12.84 -32.36 -10.34
C PHE A 144 14.34 -32.03 -10.37
N GLY A 145 14.99 -32.08 -9.21
CA GLY A 145 16.45 -32.03 -9.05
C GLY A 145 16.92 -33.13 -8.10
#